data_AF-A0A349CSB1-F1
#
_entry.id   AF-A0A349CSB1-F1
#
_cell.length_a   1.000
_cell.length_b   1.000
_cell.length_c   1.000
_cell.angle_alpha   90.00
_cell.angle_beta   90.00
_cell.angle_gamma   90.00
#
_symmetry.space_group_name_H-M   'P 1'
#
loop_
_entity.id
_entity.type
_entity.pdbx_description
1 polymer ?
#
loop_
_entity_poly.entity_id
_entity_poly.type
_entity_poly.pdbx_seq_one_letter_code
_entity_poly.pdbx_strand_id
1 'polypeptide(L)'
;MTLASLSQHSSGLPGLGETAVASTLESLLLNENPYASTSTEQLIADAAVAPVDPDQGTVYSNFAVALLGTALVEAAGVDDYATLLRERLTEPLGMDHTVVAATADQVPEDAVPGYLLNGTRAPRWWGEGYLPAGSATFTTASDLAIWAQANLDGTAPGAAALQPTAPMGTDTEIGWGWLTSPSFDGTGAQTWHNGATGGFRTFLTLDLAAGTGFLILSNSVAPVEDVVLAYATGSSIPGPCFCCGSADRGSRWVAGYGAWHWPPLSPLRQY
;
A
#
# COMPACT_ATOMS: atom_id res chain seq x y z
N MET A 1 11.39 -1.98 19.59
CA MET A 1 10.56 -2.04 18.37
C MET A 1 9.28 -2.79 18.68
N THR A 2 8.14 -2.30 18.21
CA THR A 2 6.81 -2.92 18.39
C THR A 2 6.10 -3.00 17.04
N LEU A 3 5.09 -3.87 16.89
CA LEU A 3 4.26 -3.91 15.67
C LEU A 3 3.59 -2.56 15.39
N ALA A 4 3.17 -1.86 16.45
CA ALA A 4 2.64 -0.50 16.35
C ALA A 4 3.65 0.46 15.72
N SER A 5 4.91 0.44 16.18
CA SER A 5 5.96 1.32 15.64
C SER A 5 6.28 1.03 14.16
N LEU A 6 6.13 -0.22 13.71
CA LEU A 6 6.32 -0.57 12.30
C LEU A 6 5.17 -0.03 11.44
N SER A 7 3.93 -0.23 11.88
CA SER A 7 2.72 0.22 11.20
C SER A 7 2.58 1.74 11.12
N GLN A 8 3.10 2.45 12.13
CA GLN A 8 3.01 3.91 12.26
C GLN A 8 4.26 4.62 11.75
N HIS A 9 5.18 3.91 11.09
CA HIS A 9 6.44 4.49 10.57
C HIS A 9 7.30 5.19 11.64
N SER A 10 7.25 4.72 12.88
CA SER A 10 7.93 5.29 14.05
C SER A 10 8.93 4.32 14.69
N SER A 11 9.35 3.30 13.93
CA SER A 11 10.28 2.26 14.39
C SER A 11 11.74 2.70 14.43
N GLY A 12 12.09 3.79 13.75
CA GLY A 12 13.48 4.24 13.54
C GLY A 12 14.24 3.46 12.47
N LEU A 13 13.54 2.59 11.71
CA LEU A 13 14.14 1.83 10.61
C LEU A 13 14.28 2.70 9.36
N PRO A 14 15.30 2.43 8.51
CA PRO A 14 15.43 3.08 7.22
C PRO A 14 14.23 2.80 6.31
N GLY A 15 14.05 3.60 5.26
CA GLY A 15 12.94 3.45 4.33
C GLY A 15 12.92 2.11 3.58
N LEU A 16 14.10 1.56 3.31
CA LEU A 16 14.37 0.31 2.61
C LEU A 16 15.54 -0.42 3.30
N GLY A 17 15.58 -1.75 3.20
CA GLY A 17 16.73 -2.57 3.54
C GLY A 17 17.87 -2.37 2.53
N GLU A 18 19.10 -2.67 2.94
CA GLU A 18 20.30 -2.42 2.13
C GLU A 18 20.22 -3.07 0.73
N THR A 19 19.70 -4.30 0.65
CA THR A 19 19.55 -5.02 -0.62
C THR A 19 18.57 -4.32 -1.56
N ALA A 20 17.45 -3.84 -1.01
CA ALA A 20 16.44 -3.11 -1.76
C ALA A 20 16.92 -1.70 -2.15
N VAL A 21 17.75 -1.05 -1.34
CA VAL A 21 18.38 0.23 -1.70
C VAL A 21 19.27 0.06 -2.93
N ALA A 22 20.16 -0.94 -2.92
CA ALA A 22 21.05 -1.22 -4.05
C ALA A 22 20.25 -1.50 -5.33
N SER A 23 19.25 -2.38 -5.24
CA SER A 23 18.39 -2.76 -6.37
C SER A 23 17.53 -1.59 -6.88
N THR A 24 17.11 -0.67 -6.00
CA THR A 24 16.38 0.55 -6.39
C THR A 24 17.26 1.50 -7.19
N LEU A 25 18.53 1.69 -6.79
CA LEU A 25 19.46 2.54 -7.53
C LEU A 25 19.73 2.00 -8.94
N GLU A 26 19.91 0.68 -9.07
CA GLU A 26 20.06 0.02 -10.37
C GLU A 26 18.78 0.15 -11.23
N SER A 27 17.61 -0.08 -10.63
CA SER A 27 16.31 0.06 -11.31
C SER A 27 16.08 1.48 -11.85
N LEU A 28 16.49 2.52 -11.12
CA LEU A 28 16.36 3.91 -11.60
C LEU A 28 17.19 4.17 -12.87
N LEU A 29 18.31 3.46 -13.05
CA LEU A 29 19.16 3.59 -14.23
C LEU A 29 18.68 2.71 -15.39
N LEU A 30 18.16 1.52 -15.09
CA LEU A 30 17.87 0.48 -16.08
C LEU A 30 16.38 0.30 -16.41
N ASN A 31 15.48 0.97 -15.68
CA ASN A 31 14.02 0.76 -15.75
C ASN A 31 13.64 -0.71 -15.51
N GLU A 32 14.20 -1.30 -14.45
CA GLU A 32 14.01 -2.70 -14.05
C GLU A 32 13.19 -2.84 -12.75
N ASN A 33 12.83 -4.06 -12.37
CA ASN A 33 12.10 -4.34 -11.13
C ASN A 33 13.07 -4.33 -9.93
N PRO A 34 12.94 -3.40 -8.97
CA PRO A 34 13.87 -3.28 -7.84
C PRO A 34 13.65 -4.33 -6.73
N TYR A 35 12.54 -5.09 -6.77
CA TYR A 35 12.17 -6.02 -5.69
C TYR A 35 12.38 -7.49 -6.03
N ALA A 36 12.77 -7.79 -7.28
CA ALA A 36 12.95 -9.16 -7.79
C ALA A 36 13.91 -10.02 -6.95
N SER A 37 14.91 -9.40 -6.34
CA SER A 37 16.00 -10.06 -5.61
C SER A 37 15.75 -10.21 -4.10
N THR A 38 14.71 -9.58 -3.55
CA THR A 38 14.51 -9.53 -2.10
C THR A 38 13.49 -10.58 -1.65
N SER A 39 13.99 -11.71 -1.15
CA SER A 39 13.14 -12.73 -0.48
C SER A 39 12.79 -12.31 0.96
N THR A 40 11.89 -13.05 1.61
CA THR A 40 11.59 -12.84 3.04
C THR A 40 12.83 -13.08 3.92
N GLU A 41 13.65 -14.08 3.61
CA GLU A 41 14.90 -14.34 4.34
C GLU A 41 15.89 -13.19 4.16
N GLN A 42 16.01 -12.63 2.95
CA GLN A 42 16.87 -11.47 2.72
C GLN A 42 16.36 -10.23 3.45
N LEU A 43 15.04 -10.00 3.48
CA LEU A 43 14.43 -8.93 4.27
C LEU A 43 14.81 -9.06 5.77
N ILE A 44 14.74 -10.27 6.32
CA ILE A 44 15.12 -10.56 7.72
C ILE A 44 16.64 -10.36 7.93
N ALA A 45 17.47 -10.78 6.97
CA ALA A 45 18.91 -10.59 7.03
C ALA A 45 19.29 -9.10 7.02
N ASP A 46 18.66 -8.31 6.14
CA ASP A 46 18.81 -6.85 6.12
C ASP A 46 18.38 -6.24 7.47
N ALA A 47 17.33 -6.77 8.10
CA ALA A 47 16.82 -6.24 9.36
C ALA A 47 17.76 -6.51 10.54
N ALA A 48 18.51 -7.61 10.49
CA ALA A 48 19.48 -7.97 11.52
C ALA A 48 20.67 -6.98 11.60
N VAL A 49 20.96 -6.26 10.51
CA VAL A 49 22.08 -5.32 10.41
C VAL A 49 21.64 -3.87 10.22
N ALA A 50 20.35 -3.62 10.04
CA ALA A 50 19.82 -2.28 9.80
C ALA A 50 20.07 -1.35 11.00
N PRO A 51 20.55 -0.11 10.75
CA PRO A 51 20.61 0.90 11.80
C PRO A 51 19.19 1.24 12.26
N VAL A 52 19.00 1.35 13.57
CA VAL A 52 17.75 1.82 14.19
C VAL A 52 18.04 3.13 14.89
N ASP A 53 17.41 4.20 14.44
CA ASP A 53 17.49 5.53 15.06
C ASP A 53 16.19 5.85 15.80
N PRO A 54 16.13 5.68 17.13
CA PRO A 54 14.92 5.96 17.91
C PRO A 54 14.55 7.45 17.93
N ASP A 55 15.48 8.34 17.59
CA ASP A 55 15.28 9.79 17.61
C ASP A 55 14.88 10.33 16.22
N GLN A 56 14.80 9.47 15.20
CA GLN A 56 14.41 9.82 13.82
C GLN A 56 13.00 10.40 13.70
N GLY A 57 12.14 10.14 14.69
CA GLY A 57 10.72 10.48 14.64
C GLY A 57 9.95 9.58 13.67
N THR A 58 8.93 10.13 13.01
CA THR A 58 8.08 9.38 12.06
C THR A 58 8.59 9.56 10.64
N VAL A 59 9.12 8.48 10.05
CA VAL A 59 9.64 8.47 8.68
C VAL A 59 9.11 7.26 7.93
N TYR A 60 8.45 7.52 6.80
CA TYR A 60 7.84 6.49 5.97
C TYR A 60 8.85 5.40 5.60
N SER A 61 8.49 4.15 5.89
CA SER A 61 9.36 3.00 5.70
C SER A 61 8.59 1.79 5.19
N ASN A 62 8.81 1.47 3.92
CA ASN A 62 8.36 0.21 3.33
C ASN A 62 9.04 -0.98 3.99
N PHE A 63 10.28 -0.80 4.47
CA PHE A 63 10.99 -1.85 5.18
C PHE A 63 10.31 -2.24 6.50
N ALA A 64 9.87 -1.24 7.26
CA ALA A 64 9.14 -1.47 8.50
C ALA A 64 7.81 -2.20 8.25
N VAL A 65 7.07 -1.79 7.21
CA VAL A 65 5.78 -2.41 6.86
C VAL A 65 5.97 -3.82 6.31
N ALA A 66 7.02 -4.07 5.52
CA ALA A 66 7.38 -5.41 5.06
C ALA A 66 7.64 -6.35 6.26
N LEU A 67 8.45 -5.91 7.23
CA LEU A 67 8.74 -6.68 8.45
C LEU A 67 7.48 -6.90 9.31
N LEU A 68 6.58 -5.91 9.36
CA LEU A 68 5.29 -6.07 10.02
C LEU A 68 4.50 -7.21 9.37
N GLY A 69 4.41 -7.23 8.04
CA GLY A 69 3.74 -8.30 7.32
C GLY A 69 4.34 -9.68 7.59
N THR A 70 5.66 -9.80 7.57
CA THR A 70 6.36 -11.04 7.94
C THR A 70 6.00 -11.48 9.36
N ALA A 71 6.00 -10.56 10.33
CA ALA A 71 5.61 -10.88 11.70
C ALA A 71 4.13 -11.31 11.82
N LEU A 72 3.24 -10.76 10.97
CA LEU A 72 1.83 -11.14 10.94
C LEU A 72 1.60 -12.53 10.32
N VAL A 73 2.38 -12.91 9.32
CA VAL A 73 2.36 -14.26 8.73
C VAL A 73 2.72 -15.29 9.81
N GLU A 74 3.83 -15.06 10.52
CA GLU A 74 4.28 -15.90 11.65
C GLU A 74 3.22 -15.97 12.76
N ALA A 75 2.66 -14.82 13.16
CA ALA A 75 1.65 -14.78 14.21
C ALA A 75 0.34 -15.48 13.84
N ALA A 76 -0.02 -15.50 12.55
CA ALA A 76 -1.19 -16.18 12.04
C ALA A 76 -0.96 -17.69 11.82
N GLY A 77 0.31 -18.15 11.81
CA GLY A 77 0.66 -19.53 11.55
C GLY A 77 0.32 -19.99 10.13
N VAL A 78 0.44 -19.09 9.16
CA VAL A 78 0.23 -19.37 7.73
C VAL A 78 1.56 -19.31 6.98
N ASP A 79 1.62 -19.92 5.80
CA ASP A 79 2.89 -20.13 5.08
C ASP A 79 3.45 -18.87 4.43
N ASP A 80 2.58 -17.94 3.99
CA ASP A 80 3.01 -16.75 3.25
C ASP A 80 2.01 -15.57 3.37
N TYR A 81 2.46 -14.39 2.92
CA TYR A 81 1.65 -13.18 2.93
C TYR A 81 0.44 -13.25 2.00
N ALA A 82 0.55 -13.96 0.86
CA ALA A 82 -0.56 -14.12 -0.08
C ALA A 82 -1.74 -14.87 0.57
N THR A 83 -1.43 -15.91 1.32
CA THR A 83 -2.37 -16.71 2.11
C THR A 83 -2.98 -15.87 3.23
N LEU A 84 -2.16 -15.12 3.96
CA LEU A 84 -2.65 -14.20 4.99
C LEU A 84 -3.65 -13.18 4.42
N LEU A 85 -3.29 -12.52 3.32
CA LEU A 85 -4.13 -11.53 2.64
C LEU A 85 -5.44 -12.15 2.15
N ARG A 86 -5.37 -13.33 1.54
CA ARG A 86 -6.54 -14.06 1.05
C ARG A 86 -7.51 -14.36 2.18
N GLU A 87 -7.06 -15.10 3.20
CA GLU A 87 -7.93 -15.64 4.24
C GLU A 87 -8.51 -14.56 5.15
N ARG A 88 -7.75 -13.48 5.36
CA ARG A 88 -8.14 -12.43 6.31
C ARG A 88 -8.87 -11.27 5.67
N LEU A 89 -8.70 -11.04 4.37
CA LEU A 89 -9.24 -9.86 3.71
C LEU A 89 -9.98 -10.16 2.41
N THR A 90 -9.30 -10.68 1.39
CA THR A 90 -9.89 -10.70 0.04
C THR A 90 -10.98 -11.74 -0.10
N GLU A 91 -10.85 -12.92 0.50
CA GLU A 91 -11.88 -13.96 0.48
C GLU A 91 -13.12 -13.56 1.30
N PRO A 92 -13.01 -13.05 2.55
CA PRO A 92 -14.17 -12.54 3.29
C PRO A 92 -14.96 -11.42 2.59
N LEU A 93 -14.29 -10.61 1.75
CA LEU A 93 -14.92 -9.50 1.03
C LEU A 93 -15.32 -9.85 -0.42
N GLY A 94 -14.93 -11.01 -0.94
CA GLY A 94 -15.17 -11.38 -2.34
C GLY A 94 -14.36 -10.56 -3.34
N MET A 95 -13.14 -10.17 -2.97
CA MET A 95 -12.18 -9.46 -3.84
C MET A 95 -11.35 -10.44 -4.66
N ASP A 96 -12.03 -11.21 -5.52
CA ASP A 96 -11.44 -12.31 -6.30
C ASP A 96 -10.38 -11.84 -7.31
N HIS A 97 -10.31 -10.54 -7.58
CA HIS A 97 -9.36 -9.95 -8.50
C HIS A 97 -8.18 -9.26 -7.79
N THR A 98 -8.02 -9.48 -6.49
CA THR A 98 -6.94 -8.90 -5.68
C THR A 98 -5.94 -9.98 -5.29
N VAL A 99 -4.71 -9.84 -5.78
CA VAL A 99 -3.62 -10.81 -5.61
C VAL A 99 -2.28 -10.10 -5.38
N VAL A 100 -1.29 -10.85 -4.91
CA VAL A 100 0.11 -10.41 -4.78
C VAL A 100 1.02 -11.31 -5.61
N ALA A 101 2.09 -10.76 -6.18
CA ALA A 101 3.04 -11.52 -7.00
C ALA A 101 4.44 -11.58 -6.37
N ALA A 102 4.77 -12.69 -5.71
CA ALA A 102 6.10 -12.97 -5.19
C ALA A 102 7.10 -13.27 -6.33
N THR A 103 6.64 -13.88 -7.41
CA THR A 103 7.44 -14.26 -8.58
C THR A 103 6.86 -13.68 -9.88
N ALA A 104 7.67 -13.68 -10.94
CA ALA A 104 7.28 -13.11 -12.24
C ALA A 104 6.06 -13.82 -12.87
N ASP A 105 5.94 -15.14 -12.69
CA ASP A 105 4.85 -15.97 -13.21
C ASP A 105 3.53 -15.78 -12.45
N GLN A 106 3.56 -15.22 -11.24
CA GLN A 106 2.39 -14.87 -10.47
C GLN A 106 1.79 -13.51 -10.86
N VAL A 107 2.48 -12.73 -11.69
CA VAL A 107 1.94 -11.47 -12.22
C VAL A 107 0.76 -11.77 -13.14
N PRO A 108 -0.45 -11.21 -12.90
CA PRO A 108 -1.61 -11.50 -13.73
C PRO A 108 -1.38 -11.16 -15.21
N GLU A 109 -1.80 -12.08 -16.10
CA GLU A 109 -1.65 -11.90 -17.55
C GLU A 109 -2.41 -10.67 -18.06
N ASP A 110 -3.57 -10.39 -17.45
CA ASP A 110 -4.47 -9.28 -17.73
C ASP A 110 -4.08 -7.95 -17.06
N ALA A 111 -2.99 -7.91 -16.27
CA ALA A 111 -2.51 -6.67 -15.65
C ALA A 111 -2.21 -5.61 -16.73
N VAL A 112 -2.68 -4.38 -16.56
CA VAL A 112 -2.40 -3.34 -17.57
C VAL A 112 -0.91 -3.02 -17.62
N PRO A 113 -0.36 -2.56 -18.77
CA PRO A 113 0.98 -2.01 -18.81
C PRO A 113 1.03 -0.64 -18.11
N GLY A 114 2.09 -0.41 -17.32
CA GLY A 114 2.43 0.90 -16.76
C GLY A 114 3.41 1.65 -17.66
N TYR A 115 3.45 2.97 -17.52
CA TYR A 115 4.24 3.85 -18.38
C TYR A 115 4.99 4.94 -17.61
N LEU A 116 6.21 5.25 -18.07
CA LEU A 116 6.95 6.44 -17.68
C LEU A 116 6.39 7.68 -18.41
N LEU A 117 6.77 8.90 -17.98
CA LEU A 117 6.29 10.15 -18.59
C LEU A 117 6.62 10.29 -20.08
N ASN A 118 7.69 9.64 -20.54
CA ASN A 118 8.09 9.64 -21.95
C ASN A 118 7.37 8.55 -22.78
N GLY A 119 6.41 7.83 -22.21
CA GLY A 119 5.67 6.75 -22.88
C GLY A 119 6.41 5.40 -22.92
N THR A 120 7.62 5.31 -22.35
CA THR A 120 8.33 4.03 -22.20
C THR A 120 7.55 3.13 -21.26
N ARG A 121 7.39 1.86 -21.65
CA ARG A 121 6.75 0.84 -20.80
C ARG A 121 7.60 0.60 -19.55
N ALA A 122 6.96 0.67 -18.40
CA ALA A 122 7.59 0.35 -17.13
C ALA A 122 7.47 -1.15 -16.82
N PRO A 123 8.42 -1.73 -16.06
CA PRO A 123 8.33 -3.11 -15.63
C PRO A 123 7.19 -3.28 -14.62
N ARG A 124 6.50 -4.42 -14.69
CA ARG A 124 5.61 -4.83 -13.59
C ARG A 124 6.49 -5.37 -12.46
N TRP A 125 6.25 -4.89 -11.26
CA TRP A 125 6.98 -5.36 -10.10
C TRP A 125 6.40 -6.67 -9.58
N TRP A 126 7.30 -7.47 -9.03
CA TRP A 126 7.09 -8.73 -8.34
C TRP A 126 8.24 -8.89 -7.34
N GLY A 127 8.05 -9.67 -6.29
CA GLY A 127 9.10 -9.90 -5.29
C GLY A 127 8.50 -10.13 -3.92
N GLU A 128 8.98 -11.18 -3.26
CA GLU A 128 8.39 -11.74 -2.05
C GLU A 128 8.52 -10.82 -0.82
N GLY A 129 9.73 -10.36 -0.51
CA GLY A 129 10.03 -9.74 0.79
C GLY A 129 9.27 -8.43 1.03
N TYR A 130 8.98 -7.67 -0.04
CA TYR A 130 8.26 -6.40 0.06
C TYR A 130 6.77 -6.49 -0.27
N LEU A 131 6.22 -7.70 -0.47
CA LEU A 131 4.77 -7.88 -0.69
C LEU A 131 3.91 -7.16 0.36
N PRO A 132 4.21 -7.23 1.67
CA PRO A 132 3.37 -6.59 2.67
C PRO A 132 3.41 -5.07 2.66
N ALA A 133 4.41 -4.47 2.01
CA ALA A 133 4.47 -3.03 1.77
C ALA A 133 3.77 -2.62 0.46
N GLY A 134 3.14 -3.57 -0.24
CA GLY A 134 2.36 -3.28 -1.43
C GLY A 134 3.15 -3.18 -2.74
N SER A 135 4.40 -3.66 -2.78
CA SER A 135 5.28 -3.55 -3.96
C SER A 135 4.70 -4.21 -5.23
N ALA A 136 3.95 -5.31 -5.07
CA ALA A 136 3.44 -6.13 -6.16
C ALA A 136 2.02 -6.64 -5.91
N THR A 137 1.14 -5.77 -5.39
CA THR A 137 -0.29 -6.06 -5.25
C THR A 137 -1.05 -5.64 -6.50
N PHE A 138 -1.81 -6.54 -7.10
CA PHE A 138 -2.64 -6.31 -8.29
C PHE A 138 -4.11 -6.46 -7.91
N THR A 139 -4.95 -5.49 -8.26
CA THR A 139 -6.37 -5.43 -7.89
C THR A 139 -7.20 -4.78 -8.98
N THR A 140 -8.53 -4.75 -8.90
CA THR A 140 -9.39 -3.99 -9.83
C THR A 140 -10.02 -2.79 -9.13
N ALA A 141 -10.52 -1.84 -9.92
CA ALA A 141 -11.35 -0.76 -9.38
C ALA A 141 -12.61 -1.30 -8.68
N SER A 142 -13.17 -2.41 -9.17
CA SER A 142 -14.34 -3.08 -8.58
C SER A 142 -14.04 -3.66 -7.20
N ASP A 143 -12.91 -4.38 -7.06
CA ASP A 143 -12.48 -4.94 -5.77
C ASP A 143 -12.16 -3.84 -4.77
N LEU A 144 -11.45 -2.79 -5.20
CA LEU A 144 -11.17 -1.65 -4.33
C LEU A 144 -12.44 -0.89 -3.93
N ALA A 145 -13.46 -0.84 -4.79
CA ALA A 145 -14.75 -0.26 -4.43
C ALA A 145 -15.49 -1.10 -3.36
N ILE A 146 -15.45 -2.43 -3.45
CA ILE A 146 -15.97 -3.33 -2.40
C ILE A 146 -15.26 -3.05 -1.09
N TRP A 147 -13.93 -2.99 -1.12
CA TRP A 147 -13.13 -2.74 0.07
C TRP A 147 -13.35 -1.35 0.67
N ALA A 148 -13.42 -0.31 -0.15
CA ALA A 148 -13.70 1.06 0.28
C ALA A 148 -15.08 1.15 0.94
N GLN A 149 -16.11 0.55 0.34
CA GLN A 149 -17.45 0.53 0.92
C GLN A 149 -17.48 -0.21 2.26
N ALA A 150 -16.82 -1.37 2.35
CA ALA A 150 -16.74 -2.13 3.60
C ALA A 150 -16.04 -1.34 4.72
N ASN A 151 -15.02 -0.54 4.40
CA ASN A 151 -14.38 0.35 5.37
C ASN A 151 -15.30 1.50 5.80
N LEU A 152 -16.01 2.14 4.86
CA LEU A 152 -17.00 3.20 5.16
C LEU A 152 -18.13 2.67 6.06
N ASP A 153 -18.58 1.44 5.83
CA ASP A 153 -19.60 0.77 6.64
C ASP A 153 -19.05 0.23 7.97
N GLY A 154 -17.74 0.27 8.19
CA GLY A 154 -17.06 -0.31 9.36
C GLY A 154 -17.13 -1.84 9.43
N THR A 155 -17.45 -2.50 8.32
CA THR A 155 -17.62 -3.96 8.22
C THR A 155 -16.39 -4.69 7.69
N ALA A 156 -15.44 -3.97 7.07
CA ALA A 156 -14.20 -4.54 6.59
C ALA A 156 -13.43 -5.22 7.74
N PRO A 157 -12.84 -6.41 7.50
CA PRO A 157 -11.88 -7.00 8.44
C PRO A 157 -10.83 -5.95 8.80
N GLY A 158 -10.71 -5.61 10.07
CA GLY A 158 -9.73 -4.63 10.55
C GLY A 158 -10.03 -3.16 10.22
N ALA A 159 -11.28 -2.78 9.93
CA ALA A 159 -11.71 -1.37 9.73
C ALA A 159 -11.28 -0.40 10.87
N ALA A 160 -11.04 -0.92 12.08
CA ALA A 160 -10.46 -0.14 13.18
C ALA A 160 -9.07 0.45 12.85
N ALA A 161 -8.38 -0.05 11.82
CA ALA A 161 -7.11 0.49 11.32
C ALA A 161 -7.18 1.92 10.79
N LEU A 162 -8.37 2.37 10.41
CA LEU A 162 -8.58 3.73 9.94
C LEU A 162 -8.58 4.75 11.09
N GLN A 163 -8.77 4.30 12.34
CA GLN A 163 -8.78 5.19 13.48
C GLN A 163 -7.36 5.69 13.78
N PRO A 164 -7.13 7.01 13.83
CA PRO A 164 -5.84 7.56 14.19
C PRO A 164 -5.44 7.16 15.60
N THR A 165 -4.17 6.79 15.78
CA THR A 165 -3.61 6.35 17.07
C THR A 165 -2.30 7.04 17.43
N ALA A 166 -1.69 7.77 16.48
CA ALA A 166 -0.48 8.55 16.69
C ALA A 166 -0.43 9.76 15.72
N PRO A 167 0.31 10.83 16.06
CA PRO A 167 0.59 11.91 15.11
C PRO A 167 1.61 11.48 14.05
N MET A 168 1.51 12.01 12.83
CA MET A 168 2.45 11.81 11.73
C MET A 168 2.68 13.13 10.97
N GLY A 169 3.50 14.01 11.55
CA GLY A 169 3.79 15.32 10.96
C GLY A 169 2.81 16.42 11.41
N THR A 170 2.70 17.48 10.60
CA THR A 170 1.82 18.62 10.90
C THR A 170 0.42 18.35 10.34
N ASP A 171 -0.61 18.50 11.17
CA ASP A 171 -2.03 18.30 10.80
C ASP A 171 -2.32 16.95 10.15
N THR A 172 -1.49 15.95 10.42
CA THR A 172 -1.66 14.59 9.91
C THR A 172 -1.46 13.61 11.06
N GLU A 173 -2.35 12.65 11.15
CA GLU A 173 -2.32 11.55 12.10
C GLU A 173 -2.24 10.22 11.34
N ILE A 174 -1.81 9.17 12.02
CA ILE A 174 -1.68 7.83 11.48
C ILE A 174 -2.45 6.82 12.34
N GLY A 175 -3.25 5.99 11.67
CA GLY A 175 -3.84 4.78 12.23
C GLY A 175 -2.89 3.60 12.08
N TRP A 176 -3.41 2.42 11.73
CA TRP A 176 -2.56 1.30 11.32
C TRP A 176 -2.36 1.36 9.81
N GLY A 177 -1.33 2.08 9.35
CA GLY A 177 -1.01 2.19 7.92
C GLY A 177 -1.96 3.09 7.12
N TRP A 178 -2.77 3.90 7.79
CA TRP A 178 -3.69 4.87 7.18
C TRP A 178 -3.39 6.27 7.68
N LEU A 179 -3.34 7.23 6.77
CA LEU A 179 -3.14 8.64 7.11
C LEU A 179 -4.48 9.34 7.25
N THR A 180 -4.60 10.24 8.22
CA THR A 180 -5.77 11.13 8.36
C THR A 180 -5.29 12.56 8.40
N SER A 181 -5.84 13.41 7.55
CA SER A 181 -5.49 14.83 7.44
C SER A 181 -6.76 15.65 7.17
N PRO A 182 -6.71 16.99 7.26
CA PRO A 182 -7.76 17.84 6.70
C PRO A 182 -8.11 17.42 5.27
N SER A 183 -9.40 17.47 4.93
CA SER A 183 -9.87 17.14 3.59
C SER A 183 -9.35 18.14 2.55
N PHE A 184 -9.25 17.72 1.29
CA PHE A 184 -8.78 18.60 0.20
C PHE A 184 -9.65 19.85 -0.02
N ASP A 185 -10.93 19.79 0.32
CA ASP A 185 -11.86 20.94 0.26
C ASP A 185 -11.84 21.81 1.53
N GLY A 186 -11.06 21.41 2.55
CA GLY A 186 -10.95 22.08 3.84
C GLY A 186 -12.15 21.89 4.77
N THR A 187 -13.14 21.08 4.39
CA THR A 187 -14.33 20.79 5.20
C THR A 187 -14.25 19.40 5.83
N GLY A 188 -13.59 19.32 6.98
CA GLY A 188 -13.49 18.09 7.77
C GLY A 188 -12.15 17.40 7.61
N ALA A 189 -12.16 16.07 7.67
CA ALA A 189 -10.98 15.23 7.60
C ALA A 189 -11.21 14.08 6.61
N GLN A 190 -10.11 13.61 6.04
CA GLN A 190 -10.12 12.49 5.11
C GLN A 190 -9.11 11.46 5.58
N THR A 191 -9.46 10.18 5.49
CA THR A 191 -8.54 9.05 5.75
C THR A 191 -8.10 8.49 4.41
N TRP A 192 -6.79 8.35 4.19
CA TRP A 192 -6.25 8.10 2.86
C TRP A 192 -4.95 7.30 2.88
N HIS A 193 -4.63 6.74 1.72
CA HIS A 193 -3.32 6.21 1.40
C HIS A 193 -3.09 6.33 -0.11
N ASN A 194 -1.84 6.54 -0.50
CA ASN A 194 -1.44 6.59 -1.91
C ASN A 194 -0.52 5.41 -2.27
N GLY A 195 -0.23 5.26 -3.55
CA GLY A 195 0.60 4.16 -4.04
C GLY A 195 1.39 4.56 -5.27
N ALA A 196 2.57 3.96 -5.39
CA ALA A 196 3.50 4.24 -6.46
C ALA A 196 4.33 3.00 -6.78
N THR A 197 4.27 2.57 -8.03
CA THR A 197 5.14 1.50 -8.54
C THR A 197 5.70 1.86 -9.91
N GLY A 198 6.42 0.93 -10.55
CA GLY A 198 6.98 1.10 -11.89
C GLY A 198 5.88 1.37 -12.92
N GLY A 199 5.61 2.65 -13.19
CA GLY A 199 4.62 3.07 -14.19
C GLY A 199 3.20 3.26 -13.66
N PHE A 200 2.98 3.33 -12.34
CA PHE A 200 1.65 3.47 -11.78
C PHE A 200 1.58 4.47 -10.63
N ARG A 201 0.43 5.12 -10.49
CA ARG A 201 0.05 5.94 -9.32
C ARG A 201 -1.36 5.61 -8.89
N THR A 202 -1.58 5.56 -7.59
CA THR A 202 -2.90 5.33 -7.01
C THR A 202 -3.14 6.26 -5.83
N PHE A 203 -4.40 6.59 -5.60
CA PHE A 203 -4.82 7.31 -4.41
C PHE A 203 -6.22 6.85 -4.02
N LEU A 204 -6.39 6.47 -2.76
CA LEU A 204 -7.69 6.20 -2.16
C LEU A 204 -7.87 7.12 -0.96
N THR A 205 -9.03 7.78 -0.89
CA THR A 205 -9.44 8.54 0.27
C THR A 205 -10.89 8.27 0.63
N LEU A 206 -11.17 8.32 1.92
CA LEU A 206 -12.45 8.03 2.55
C LEU A 206 -12.80 9.21 3.47
N ASP A 207 -13.99 9.76 3.29
CA ASP A 207 -14.64 10.62 4.27
C ASP A 207 -15.61 9.74 5.08
N LEU A 208 -15.16 9.35 6.27
CA LEU A 208 -15.93 8.48 7.17
C LEU A 208 -17.20 9.17 7.71
N ALA A 209 -17.20 10.50 7.81
CA ALA A 209 -18.36 11.24 8.31
C ALA A 209 -19.44 11.40 7.23
N ALA A 210 -19.03 11.63 5.98
CA ALA A 210 -19.93 11.71 4.84
C ALA A 210 -20.32 10.34 4.27
N GLY A 211 -19.59 9.27 4.61
CA GLY A 211 -19.80 7.94 4.04
C GLY A 211 -19.43 7.88 2.56
N THR A 212 -18.43 8.65 2.12
CA THR A 212 -18.01 8.74 0.73
C THR A 212 -16.54 8.36 0.56
N GLY A 213 -16.18 7.90 -0.64
CA GLY A 213 -14.79 7.57 -0.98
C GLY A 213 -14.46 7.98 -2.41
N PHE A 214 -13.19 8.28 -2.65
CA PHE A 214 -12.65 8.58 -3.97
C PHE A 214 -11.43 7.71 -4.23
N LEU A 215 -11.43 7.05 -5.39
CA LEU A 215 -10.35 6.19 -5.85
C LEU A 215 -9.88 6.65 -7.23
N ILE A 216 -8.57 6.77 -7.39
CA ILE A 216 -7.92 6.95 -8.69
C ILE A 216 -6.83 5.92 -8.90
N LEU A 217 -6.80 5.34 -10.09
CA LEU A 217 -5.81 4.38 -10.57
C LEU A 217 -5.25 4.90 -11.90
N SER A 218 -3.95 5.08 -11.97
CA SER A 218 -3.23 5.60 -13.14
C SER A 218 -2.14 4.63 -13.55
N ASN A 219 -2.04 4.34 -14.85
CA ASN A 219 -0.98 3.55 -15.45
C ASN A 219 0.14 4.44 -16.01
N SER A 220 0.34 5.58 -15.37
CA SER A 220 1.44 6.49 -15.62
C SER A 220 2.06 6.90 -14.28
N VAL A 221 3.36 7.21 -14.29
CA VAL A 221 4.05 7.80 -13.13
C VAL A 221 3.64 9.25 -12.84
N ALA A 222 2.82 9.87 -13.71
CA ALA A 222 2.30 11.22 -13.52
C ALA A 222 1.53 11.37 -12.19
N PRO A 223 1.76 12.43 -11.40
CA PRO A 223 1.04 12.67 -10.15
C PRO A 223 -0.48 12.66 -10.33
N VAL A 224 -1.21 12.18 -9.33
CA VAL A 224 -2.68 12.05 -9.36
C VAL A 224 -3.36 12.94 -8.32
N GLU A 225 -2.60 13.49 -7.38
CA GLU A 225 -3.07 14.31 -6.27
C GLU A 225 -3.79 15.58 -6.77
N ASP A 226 -3.32 16.18 -7.88
CA ASP A 226 -3.98 17.33 -8.52
C ASP A 226 -5.38 16.97 -9.05
N VAL A 227 -5.58 15.73 -9.52
CA VAL A 227 -6.87 15.23 -9.97
C VAL A 227 -7.81 15.03 -8.77
N VAL A 228 -7.28 14.53 -7.66
CA VAL A 228 -8.04 14.36 -6.41
C VAL A 228 -8.50 15.72 -5.89
N LEU A 229 -7.58 16.71 -5.83
CA LEU A 229 -7.90 18.07 -5.40
C LEU A 229 -8.94 18.73 -6.31
N ALA A 230 -8.78 18.59 -7.63
CA ALA A 230 -9.74 19.12 -8.60
C ALA A 230 -11.14 18.50 -8.42
N TYR A 231 -11.21 17.18 -8.21
CA TYR A 231 -12.47 16.50 -7.92
C TYR A 231 -13.10 17.01 -6.62
N ALA A 232 -12.33 17.07 -5.53
CA ALA A 232 -12.83 17.46 -4.20
C ALA A 232 -13.32 18.92 -4.17
N THR A 233 -12.64 19.82 -4.87
CA THR A 233 -12.96 21.26 -4.84
C THR A 233 -13.89 21.71 -5.96
N GLY A 234 -14.20 20.83 -6.93
CA GLY A 234 -14.86 21.21 -8.18
C GLY A 234 -14.00 22.12 -9.08
N SER A 235 -12.70 22.23 -8.80
CA SER A 235 -11.75 23.00 -9.61
C SER A 235 -11.42 22.28 -10.92
N SER A 236 -10.95 23.02 -11.93
CA SER A 236 -10.42 22.40 -13.15
C SER A 236 -9.16 21.60 -12.84
N ILE A 237 -9.04 20.38 -13.37
CA ILE A 237 -7.79 19.61 -13.35
C ILE A 237 -6.73 20.46 -14.08
N PRO A 238 -5.59 20.80 -13.46
CA PRO A 238 -4.47 21.43 -14.14
C PRO A 238 -4.01 20.48 -15.25
N GLY A 239 -4.25 20.83 -16.51
CA GLY A 239 -4.00 19.92 -17.62
C GLY A 239 -2.49 19.69 -17.85
N PRO A 240 -2.01 18.45 -17.96
CA PRO A 240 -0.79 18.14 -18.69
C PRO A 240 -1.11 17.85 -20.17
N CYS A 241 -0.27 18.34 -21.07
CA CYS A 241 -0.28 17.99 -22.49
C CYS A 241 -0.10 16.48 -22.71
N PHE A 242 -1.10 15.79 -23.29
CA PHE A 242 -1.08 14.52 -24.06
C PHE A 242 -0.41 13.28 -23.40
N CYS A 243 -0.83 12.01 -23.52
CA CYS A 243 -1.79 11.27 -24.35
C CYS A 243 -2.52 10.27 -23.43
N CYS A 244 -3.85 10.18 -23.48
CA CYS A 244 -4.61 9.17 -22.74
C CYS A 244 -5.22 8.15 -23.71
N GLY A 245 -4.83 6.88 -23.58
CA GLY A 245 -5.53 5.75 -24.18
C GLY A 245 -6.56 5.21 -23.18
N SER A 246 -7.79 4.96 -23.62
CA SER A 246 -8.87 4.44 -22.77
C SER A 246 -8.60 2.99 -22.33
N ALA A 247 -8.72 2.70 -21.03
CA ALA A 247 -8.74 1.34 -20.49
C ALA A 247 -10.15 0.94 -20.00
N ASP A 248 -10.50 -0.33 -20.20
CA ASP A 248 -11.80 -0.93 -19.85
C ASP A 248 -11.92 -1.21 -18.34
N ARG A 249 -13.15 -1.27 -17.83
CA ARG A 249 -13.48 -1.38 -16.39
C ARG A 249 -13.09 -2.72 -15.76
N GLY A 250 -12.72 -3.71 -16.58
CA GLY A 250 -12.34 -5.05 -16.12
C GLY A 250 -10.86 -5.24 -15.80
N SER A 251 -10.00 -4.23 -16.03
CA SER A 251 -8.55 -4.42 -15.96
C SER A 251 -7.98 -4.26 -14.55
N ARG A 252 -6.91 -5.03 -14.24
CA ARG A 252 -6.20 -4.99 -12.95
C ARG A 252 -5.09 -3.91 -12.92
N TRP A 253 -4.97 -3.25 -11.78
CA TRP A 253 -4.10 -2.12 -11.42
C TRP A 253 -3.21 -2.49 -10.23
N VAL A 254 -2.07 -1.80 -10.08
CA VAL A 254 -1.18 -2.00 -8.93
C VAL A 254 -1.58 -1.06 -7.79
N ALA A 255 -1.89 -1.59 -6.60
CA ALA A 255 -2.28 -0.77 -5.44
C ALA A 255 -1.45 -1.17 -4.21
N GLY A 256 -0.62 -0.28 -3.66
CA GLY A 256 0.17 -0.59 -2.47
C GLY A 256 -0.62 -0.44 -1.16
N TYR A 257 -0.47 -1.37 -0.20
CA TYR A 257 -1.11 -1.34 1.12
C TYR A 257 -0.29 -2.01 2.22
N GLY A 258 -0.52 -1.59 3.48
CA GLY A 258 -0.27 -2.39 4.69
C GLY A 258 -0.51 -1.66 6.03
N ALA A 259 -1.56 -2.03 6.79
CA ALA A 259 -1.50 -2.50 8.19
C ALA A 259 -2.90 -2.70 8.83
N TRP A 260 -3.01 -3.68 9.74
CA TRP A 260 -4.25 -4.18 10.34
C TRP A 260 -4.15 -4.26 11.87
N HIS A 261 -5.24 -3.95 12.58
CA HIS A 261 -5.40 -4.20 14.03
C HIS A 261 -6.02 -5.58 14.27
N TRP A 262 -5.46 -6.38 15.19
CA TRP A 262 -6.03 -7.65 15.62
C TRP A 262 -6.57 -7.53 17.06
N PRO A 263 -7.80 -8.02 17.35
CA PRO A 263 -8.27 -8.16 18.72
C PRO A 263 -7.44 -9.22 19.47
N PRO A 264 -7.35 -9.16 20.81
CA PRO A 264 -6.58 -10.11 21.60
C PRO A 264 -7.13 -11.53 21.41
N LEU A 265 -6.21 -12.47 21.14
CA LEU A 265 -6.50 -13.90 21.21
C LEU A 265 -7.04 -14.22 22.61
N SER A 266 -8.24 -14.82 22.67
CA SER A 266 -8.81 -15.28 23.93
C SER A 266 -7.83 -16.23 24.64
N PRO A 267 -7.68 -16.12 25.97
CA PRO A 267 -6.73 -16.94 26.71
C PRO A 267 -7.13 -18.42 26.63
N LEU A 268 -6.17 -19.24 26.18
CA LEU A 268 -6.21 -20.68 26.36
C LEU A 268 -6.48 -20.98 27.83
N ARG A 269 -7.55 -21.76 28.05
CA ARG A 269 -7.90 -22.33 29.35
C ARG A 269 -6.69 -23.11 29.87
N GLN A 270 -6.22 -22.72 31.04
CA GLN A 270 -5.38 -23.57 31.87
C GLN A 270 -6.19 -24.78 32.34
N TYR A 271 -5.76 -25.97 31.96
CA TYR A 271 -5.77 -27.18 32.78
C TYR A 271 -4.46 -27.91 32.55
#